data_AF-A0AAE0LZT8-F1
#
_entry.id   AF-A0AAE0LZT8-F1
#
_cell.length_a   1.000
_cell.length_b   1.000
_cell.length_c   1.000
_cell.angle_alpha   90.00
_cell.angle_beta   90.00
_cell.angle_gamma   90.00
#
_symmetry.space_group_name_H-M   'P 1'
#
loop_
_entity.id
_entity.type
_entity.pdbx_description
1 polymer ?
#
loop_
_entity_poly.entity_id
_entity_poly.type
_entity_poly.pdbx_seq_one_letter_code
_entity_poly.pdbx_strand_id
1 'polypeptide(L)'
;MVVTTLPALIPDIRKVYNSYFAAFKNERMGQMMLKVIFPNDDTDSDEFRNTHAKGTLSWMHTCDYQYTWKAVDTTTGEIVGMALFDIHFKWRTEEERKNHGVPWLTGEAKERAERVLNPLHDIREELFGGAPHICKSSLCLSFPALVHI
;
A
#
# COMPACT_ATOMS: atom_id res chain seq x y z
N MET A 1 15.92 4.13 20.15
CA MET A 1 14.68 4.16 19.34
C MET A 1 13.84 2.98 19.77
N VAL A 2 12.70 3.25 20.40
CA VAL A 2 11.71 2.22 20.77
C VAL A 2 10.55 2.39 19.82
N VAL A 3 10.25 1.36 19.04
CA VAL A 3 9.20 1.40 18.03
C VAL A 3 8.06 0.51 18.48
N THR A 4 6.84 1.03 18.40
CA THR A 4 5.62 0.23 18.60
C THR A 4 4.77 0.27 17.34
N THR A 5 3.91 -0.74 17.16
CA THR A 5 2.97 -0.82 16.05
C THR A 5 1.56 -0.61 16.54
N LEU A 6 0.82 0.29 15.89
CA LEU A 6 -0.56 0.62 16.21
C LEU A 6 -1.41 0.56 14.94
N PRO A 7 -2.73 0.30 15.03
CA PRO A 7 -3.64 0.58 13.92
C PRO A 7 -3.54 2.07 13.53
N ALA A 8 -3.54 2.36 12.23
CA ALA A 8 -3.60 3.74 11.75
C ALA A 8 -5.00 4.31 11.97
N LEU A 9 -5.08 5.52 12.50
CA LEU A 9 -6.33 6.28 12.58
C LEU A 9 -6.54 7.06 11.27
N ILE A 10 -7.79 7.43 10.98
CA ILE A 10 -8.14 8.33 9.86
C ILE A 10 -7.23 9.58 9.77
N PRO A 11 -6.97 10.33 10.86
CA PRO A 11 -6.05 11.48 10.79
C PRO A 11 -4.59 11.12 10.46
N ASP A 12 -4.19 9.87 10.60
CA ASP A 12 -2.81 9.44 10.33
C ASP A 12 -2.53 9.18 8.84
N ILE A 13 -3.56 9.01 8.01
CA ILE A 13 -3.45 8.49 6.62
C ILE A 13 -2.36 9.22 5.83
N ARG A 14 -2.36 10.56 5.85
CA ARG A 14 -1.34 11.35 5.11
C ARG A 14 0.08 11.05 5.59
N LYS A 15 0.30 11.03 6.91
CA LYS A 15 1.63 10.77 7.50
C LYS A 15 2.09 9.32 7.28
N VAL A 16 1.17 8.37 7.40
CA VAL A 16 1.39 6.95 7.12
C VAL A 16 1.88 6.76 5.69
N TYR A 17 1.18 7.30 4.70
CA TYR A 17 1.59 7.15 3.31
C TYR A 17 2.83 7.97 2.96
N ASN A 18 3.14 9.08 3.63
CA ASN A 18 4.44 9.72 3.47
C ASN A 18 5.60 8.75 3.76
N SER A 19 5.48 7.91 4.80
CA SER A 19 6.48 6.87 5.10
C SER A 19 6.57 5.80 4.00
N TYR A 20 5.45 5.43 3.37
CA TYR A 20 5.42 4.51 2.23
C TYR A 20 6.20 5.07 1.05
N PHE A 21 5.90 6.29 0.63
CA PHE A 21 6.57 6.86 -0.53
C PHE A 21 8.05 7.16 -0.25
N ALA A 22 8.40 7.52 0.98
CA ALA A 22 9.81 7.63 1.38
C ALA A 22 10.53 6.29 1.27
N ALA A 23 9.91 5.18 1.72
CA ALA A 23 10.49 3.84 1.60
C ALA A 23 10.67 3.42 0.13
N PHE A 24 9.65 3.60 -0.70
CA PHE A 24 9.73 3.27 -2.13
C PHE A 24 10.74 4.14 -2.88
N LYS A 25 10.98 5.38 -2.45
CA LYS A 25 12.03 6.22 -3.03
C LYS A 25 13.44 5.78 -2.68
N ASN A 26 13.64 5.10 -1.56
CA ASN A 26 14.96 4.67 -1.12
C ASN A 26 15.36 3.29 -1.67
N GLU A 27 14.51 2.66 -2.48
CA GLU A 27 14.75 1.33 -3.06
C GLU A 27 14.51 1.38 -4.58
N ARG A 28 15.41 0.76 -5.36
CA ARG A 28 15.44 0.89 -6.82
C ARG A 28 14.17 0.34 -7.47
N MET A 29 13.68 -0.82 -7.04
CA MET A 29 12.42 -1.38 -7.54
C MET A 29 11.25 -0.49 -7.16
N GLY A 30 11.22 0.04 -5.94
CA GLY A 30 10.22 0.99 -5.46
C GLY A 30 10.14 2.24 -6.33
N GLN A 31 11.29 2.85 -6.67
CA GLN A 31 11.33 4.00 -7.57
C GLN A 31 10.76 3.68 -8.96
N MET A 32 11.08 2.50 -9.49
CA MET A 32 10.54 2.06 -10.78
C MET A 32 9.04 1.81 -10.70
N MET A 33 8.56 1.18 -9.63
CA MET A 33 7.12 0.96 -9.40
C MET A 33 6.36 2.28 -9.33
N LEU A 34 6.87 3.27 -8.59
CA LEU A 34 6.25 4.60 -8.53
C LEU A 34 6.14 5.24 -9.92
N LYS A 35 7.17 5.12 -10.77
CA LYS A 35 7.12 5.63 -12.16
C LYS A 35 6.17 4.84 -13.06
N VAL A 36 5.86 3.59 -12.73
CA VAL A 36 4.90 2.78 -13.48
C VAL A 36 3.47 3.18 -13.13
N ILE A 37 3.17 3.34 -11.84
CA ILE A 37 1.80 3.58 -11.35
C ILE A 37 1.44 5.07 -11.29
N PHE A 38 2.43 5.96 -11.21
CA PHE A 38 2.30 7.43 -11.20
C PHE A 38 3.30 8.08 -12.19
N PRO A 39 3.19 7.78 -13.50
CA PRO A 39 4.23 8.15 -14.47
C PRO A 39 4.38 9.66 -14.69
N ASN A 40 3.31 10.44 -14.49
CA ASN A 40 3.27 11.88 -14.76
C ASN A 40 3.16 12.73 -13.48
N ASP A 41 3.08 12.11 -12.32
CA ASP A 41 2.87 12.82 -11.06
C ASP A 41 4.20 13.09 -10.35
N ASP A 42 4.34 14.30 -9.83
CA ASP A 42 5.34 14.56 -8.81
C ASP A 42 4.86 13.97 -7.48
N THR A 43 5.34 12.76 -7.21
CA THR A 43 5.00 12.04 -5.97
C THR A 43 5.43 12.78 -4.70
N ASP A 44 6.32 13.77 -4.73
CA ASP A 44 6.65 14.61 -3.56
C ASP A 44 5.76 15.84 -3.40
N SER A 45 5.03 16.23 -4.45
CA SER A 45 4.19 17.41 -4.40
C SER A 45 3.09 17.27 -3.34
N ASP A 46 2.86 18.36 -2.60
CA ASP A 46 1.85 18.39 -1.55
C ASP A 46 0.44 18.14 -2.10
N GLU A 47 0.20 18.56 -3.35
CA GLU A 47 -1.03 18.28 -4.10
C GLU A 47 -1.23 16.77 -4.31
N PHE A 48 -0.22 16.06 -4.82
CA PHE A 48 -0.27 14.61 -4.98
C PHE A 48 -0.49 13.90 -3.64
N ARG A 49 0.24 14.29 -2.59
CA ARG A 49 0.08 13.71 -1.23
C ARG A 49 -1.37 13.85 -0.73
N ASN A 50 -1.97 15.02 -0.92
CA ASN A 50 -3.33 15.30 -0.48
C ASN A 50 -4.37 14.50 -1.29
N THR A 51 -4.20 14.43 -2.62
CA THR A 51 -5.09 13.65 -3.49
C THR A 51 -5.00 12.17 -3.17
N HIS A 52 -3.79 11.64 -3.01
CA HIS A 52 -3.58 10.25 -2.60
C HIS A 52 -4.24 9.96 -1.26
N ALA A 53 -4.04 10.80 -0.24
CA ALA A 53 -4.65 10.61 1.08
C ALA A 53 -6.18 10.60 1.03
N LYS A 54 -6.80 11.45 0.19
CA LYS A 54 -8.26 11.44 -0.03
C LYS A 54 -8.72 10.15 -0.70
N GLY A 55 -8.00 9.68 -1.73
CA GLY A 55 -8.28 8.42 -2.41
C GLY A 55 -8.19 7.23 -1.46
N THR A 56 -7.13 7.17 -0.65
CA THR A 56 -6.98 6.15 0.40
C THR A 56 -8.11 6.20 1.41
N LEU A 57 -8.47 7.38 1.91
CA LEU A 57 -9.58 7.52 2.86
C LEU A 57 -10.90 7.02 2.24
N SER A 58 -11.18 7.37 0.99
CA SER A 58 -12.35 6.86 0.28
C SER A 58 -12.34 5.32 0.18
N TRP A 59 -11.19 4.72 -0.11
CA TRP A 59 -11.03 3.27 -0.16
C TRP A 59 -11.24 2.61 1.22
N MET A 60 -10.67 3.19 2.28
CA MET A 60 -10.82 2.68 3.65
C MET A 60 -12.26 2.71 4.16
N HIS A 61 -13.11 3.61 3.63
CA HIS A 61 -14.54 3.62 3.95
C HIS A 61 -15.31 2.47 3.30
N THR A 62 -14.79 1.87 2.23
CA THR A 62 -15.46 0.79 1.49
C THR A 62 -14.82 -0.58 1.67
N CYS A 63 -13.54 -0.62 2.05
CA CYS A 63 -12.79 -1.86 2.20
C CYS A 63 -12.99 -2.46 3.60
N ASP A 64 -13.33 -3.74 3.65
CA ASP A 64 -13.56 -4.50 4.89
C ASP A 64 -12.44 -5.52 5.21
N TYR A 65 -11.42 -5.61 4.36
CA TYR A 65 -10.35 -6.60 4.46
C TYR A 65 -8.94 -6.01 4.59
N GLN A 66 -8.74 -4.72 4.30
CA GLN A 66 -7.43 -4.09 4.36
C GLN A 66 -7.18 -3.42 5.72
N TYR A 67 -6.10 -3.81 6.37
CA TYR A 67 -5.69 -3.33 7.67
C TYR A 67 -4.41 -2.50 7.52
N THR A 68 -4.53 -1.20 7.80
CA THR A 68 -3.38 -0.28 7.80
C THR A 68 -2.83 -0.13 9.20
N TRP A 69 -1.55 -0.44 9.35
CA TRP A 69 -0.80 -0.30 10.59
C TRP A 69 0.28 0.76 10.43
N LYS A 70 0.57 1.47 11.53
CA LYS A 70 1.65 2.46 11.63
C LYS A 70 2.69 1.97 12.63
N ALA A 71 3.96 2.23 12.30
CA ALA A 71 5.06 2.13 13.24
C ALA A 71 5.34 3.51 13.82
N VAL A 72 5.39 3.63 15.14
CA VAL A 72 5.57 4.91 15.85
C VAL A 72 6.81 4.83 16.71
N ASP A 73 7.70 5.82 16.60
CA ASP A 73 8.77 6.02 17.57
C ASP A 73 8.16 6.54 18.86
N THR A 74 8.20 5.75 19.93
CA THR A 74 7.54 6.09 21.20
C THR A 74 8.23 7.24 21.94
N THR A 75 9.44 7.62 21.54
CA THR A 75 10.13 8.79 22.13
C THR A 75 9.63 10.10 21.54
N THR A 76 9.34 10.13 20.24
CA THR A 76 8.96 11.36 19.51
C THR A 76 7.47 11.44 19.19
N GLY A 77 6.79 10.29 19.16
CA GLY A 77 5.42 10.16 18.67
C GLY A 77 5.30 10.19 17.14
N GLU A 78 6.43 10.23 16.42
CA GLU A 78 6.42 10.31 14.96
C GLU A 78 6.15 8.95 14.31
N ILE A 79 5.45 8.98 13.18
CA ILE A 79 5.20 7.80 12.36
C ILE A 79 6.43 7.54 11.50
N VAL A 80 7.11 6.44 11.77
CA VAL A 80 8.38 6.03 11.14
C VAL A 80 8.20 4.90 10.12
N GLY A 81 6.97 4.41 9.94
CA GLY A 81 6.70 3.37 8.98
C GLY A 81 5.25 2.95 8.95
N MET A 82 4.95 2.02 8.06
CA MET A 82 3.63 1.44 7.91
C MET A 82 3.66 0.02 7.38
N ALA A 83 2.57 -0.70 7.61
CA ALA A 83 2.30 -2.00 7.02
C ALA A 83 0.84 -2.06 6.54
N LEU A 84 0.63 -2.71 5.40
CA LEU A 84 -0.67 -3.06 4.86
C LEU A 84 -0.80 -4.58 4.86
N PHE A 85 -1.90 -5.04 5.43
CA PHE A 85 -2.30 -6.44 5.41
C PHE A 85 -3.69 -6.53 4.80
N ASP A 86 -3.83 -7.34 3.77
CA ASP A 86 -5.12 -7.76 3.26
C ASP A 86 -5.45 -9.10 3.94
N ILE A 87 -6.51 -9.10 4.75
CA ILE A 87 -6.92 -10.26 5.54
C ILE A 87 -8.31 -10.70 5.08
N HIS A 88 -8.35 -11.89 4.47
CA HIS A 88 -9.59 -12.51 4.03
C HIS A 88 -9.91 -13.69 4.94
N PHE A 89 -10.86 -13.50 5.85
CA PHE A 89 -11.29 -14.56 6.78
C PHE A 89 -12.27 -15.56 6.15
N LYS A 90 -12.87 -15.20 5.02
CA LYS A 90 -13.91 -15.97 4.33
C LYS A 90 -13.45 -16.33 2.93
N TRP A 91 -14.10 -17.34 2.37
CA TRP A 91 -13.95 -17.64 0.96
C TRP A 91 -14.46 -16.48 0.11
N ARG A 92 -13.74 -16.17 -0.98
CA ARG A 92 -14.10 -15.11 -1.92
C ARG A 92 -14.68 -15.67 -3.20
N THR A 93 -15.71 -15.03 -3.72
CA THR A 93 -16.35 -15.31 -5.01
C THR A 93 -15.49 -14.87 -6.18
N GLU A 94 -15.81 -15.31 -7.40
CA GLU A 94 -15.14 -14.84 -8.63
C GLU A 94 -15.19 -13.32 -8.77
N GLU A 95 -16.32 -12.70 -8.42
CA GLU A 95 -16.51 -11.25 -8.54
C GLU A 95 -15.59 -10.48 -7.60
N GLU A 96 -15.48 -10.92 -6.34
CA GLU A 96 -14.62 -10.32 -5.31
C GLU A 96 -13.12 -10.46 -5.63
N ARG A 97 -12.77 -11.35 -6.56
CA ARG A 97 -11.38 -11.64 -6.96
C ARG A 97 -10.95 -10.92 -8.23
N LYS A 98 -11.89 -10.29 -8.94
CA LYS A 98 -11.60 -9.58 -10.18
C LYS A 98 -10.49 -8.56 -9.98
N ASN A 99 -9.56 -8.54 -10.93
CA ASN A 99 -8.53 -7.51 -10.98
C ASN A 99 -9.18 -6.20 -11.45
N HIS A 100 -9.19 -5.19 -10.58
CA HIS A 100 -9.70 -3.86 -10.92
C HIS A 100 -8.68 -2.99 -11.65
N GLY A 101 -7.45 -3.49 -11.85
CA GLY A 101 -6.39 -2.81 -12.57
C GLY A 101 -5.97 -1.50 -11.91
N VAL A 102 -5.58 -0.53 -12.74
CA VAL A 102 -5.16 0.80 -12.28
C VAL A 102 -6.18 1.85 -12.74
N PRO A 103 -7.25 2.11 -11.96
CA PRO A 103 -8.39 2.89 -12.43
C PRO A 103 -8.08 4.37 -12.70
N TRP A 104 -6.96 4.90 -12.17
CA TRP A 104 -6.53 6.28 -12.39
C TRP A 104 -5.66 6.47 -13.64
N LEU A 105 -5.24 5.39 -14.31
CA LEU A 105 -4.47 5.47 -15.57
C LEU A 105 -5.38 5.21 -16.77
N THR A 106 -5.00 5.77 -17.93
CA THR A 106 -5.66 5.54 -19.23
C THR A 106 -4.63 5.34 -20.34
N GLY A 107 -5.06 4.79 -21.47
CA GLY A 107 -4.22 4.59 -22.67
C GLY A 107 -2.94 3.78 -22.41
N GLU A 108 -1.85 4.17 -23.07
CA GLU A 108 -0.56 3.46 -23.01
C GLU A 108 0.02 3.36 -21.59
N ALA A 109 -0.25 4.35 -20.73
CA ALA A 109 0.20 4.35 -19.34
C ALA A 109 -0.48 3.21 -18.56
N LYS A 110 -1.80 3.02 -18.76
CA LYS A 110 -2.55 1.93 -18.14
C LYS A 110 -2.04 0.57 -18.63
N GLU A 111 -1.90 0.40 -19.95
CA GLU A 111 -1.39 -0.85 -20.54
C GLU A 111 0.00 -1.21 -20.00
N ARG A 112 0.88 -0.21 -19.84
CA ARG A 112 2.21 -0.42 -19.28
C ARG A 112 2.15 -0.86 -17.82
N ALA A 113 1.31 -0.21 -17.01
CA ALA A 113 1.15 -0.56 -15.61
C ALA A 113 0.55 -1.96 -15.43
N GLU A 114 -0.50 -2.28 -16.18
CA GLU A 114 -1.19 -3.57 -16.11
C GLU A 114 -0.33 -4.72 -16.63
N ARG A 115 0.59 -4.49 -17.58
CA ARG A 115 1.61 -5.50 -17.95
C ARG A 115 2.52 -5.91 -16.79
N VAL A 116 2.73 -5.02 -15.82
CA VAL A 116 3.53 -5.31 -14.63
C VAL A 116 2.66 -5.87 -13.51
N LEU A 117 1.46 -5.31 -13.31
CA LEU A 117 0.61 -5.62 -12.16
C LEU A 117 -0.26 -6.86 -12.35
N ASN A 118 -0.76 -7.13 -13.56
CA ASN A 118 -1.64 -8.28 -13.80
C ASN A 118 -0.95 -9.61 -13.51
N PRO A 119 0.31 -9.86 -13.94
CA PRO A 119 1.00 -11.10 -13.58
C PRO A 119 1.15 -11.28 -12.06
N LEU A 120 1.33 -10.20 -11.30
CA LEU A 120 1.41 -10.27 -9.84
C LEU A 120 0.06 -10.62 -9.21
N HIS A 121 -1.04 -10.09 -9.76
CA HIS A 121 -2.39 -10.46 -9.38
C HIS A 121 -2.68 -11.93 -9.72
N ASP A 122 -2.36 -12.38 -10.92
CA ASP A 122 -2.60 -13.75 -11.39
C ASP A 122 -1.90 -14.78 -10.49
N ILE A 123 -0.63 -14.55 -10.14
CA ILE A 123 0.11 -15.41 -9.21
C ILE A 123 -0.49 -15.37 -7.81
N ARG A 124 -0.94 -14.21 -7.32
CA ARG A 124 -1.62 -14.13 -6.03
C ARG A 124 -2.92 -14.94 -6.04
N GLU A 125 -3.68 -14.89 -7.13
CA GLU A 125 -4.91 -15.68 -7.27
C GLU A 125 -4.62 -17.18 -7.48
N GLU A 126 -3.50 -17.56 -8.12
CA GLU A 126 -3.07 -18.96 -8.17
C GLU A 126 -2.72 -19.50 -6.78
N LEU A 127 -2.02 -18.70 -5.96
CA LEU A 127 -1.61 -19.09 -4.61
C LEU A 127 -2.76 -19.06 -3.60
N PHE A 128 -3.69 -18.11 -3.73
CA PHE A 128 -4.65 -17.77 -2.66
C PHE A 128 -6.09 -17.49 -3.13
N GLY A 129 -6.39 -17.62 -4.42
CA GLY A 129 -7.54 -17.01 -5.10
C GLY A 129 -8.92 -17.54 -4.74
N GLY A 130 -9.25 -17.62 -3.46
CA GLY A 130 -10.55 -17.99 -2.96
C GLY A 130 -10.46 -18.36 -1.51
N ALA A 131 -9.37 -19.01 -1.09
CA ALA A 131 -9.18 -19.47 0.27
C ALA A 131 -9.02 -18.30 1.26
N PRO A 132 -9.45 -18.49 2.52
CA PRO A 132 -9.08 -17.59 3.61
C PRO A 132 -7.56 -17.49 3.74
N HIS A 133 -7.02 -16.28 3.79
CA HIS A 133 -5.58 -16.04 3.89
C HIS A 133 -5.28 -14.64 4.44
N ILE A 134 -4.04 -14.47 4.90
CA ILE A 134 -3.45 -13.19 5.26
C ILE A 134 -2.35 -12.90 4.26
N CYS A 135 -2.51 -11.84 3.46
CA CYS A 135 -1.49 -11.37 2.54
C CYS A 135 -0.94 -10.03 3.04
N LYS A 136 0.38 -9.94 3.21
CA LYS A 136 1.04 -8.65 3.47
C LYS A 136 1.24 -7.93 2.13
N SER A 137 0.43 -6.93 1.84
CA SER A 137 0.46 -6.20 0.56
C SER A 137 1.50 -5.10 0.52
N SER A 138 1.89 -4.50 1.65
CA SER A 138 3.04 -3.58 1.72
C SER A 138 3.65 -3.54 3.12
N LEU A 139 4.98 -3.43 3.21
CA LEU A 139 5.68 -3.18 4.46
C LEU A 139 6.79 -2.16 4.22
N CYS A 140 6.68 -1.02 4.88
CA CYS A 140 7.60 0.10 4.78
C CYS A 140 8.06 0.48 6.18
N LEU A 141 9.27 0.09 6.57
CA LEU A 141 9.88 0.50 7.82
C LEU A 141 11.14 1.29 7.50
N SER A 142 11.30 2.50 8.06
CA SER A 142 12.63 3.10 8.11
C SER A 142 13.51 2.25 9.03
N PHE A 143 14.52 1.58 8.47
CA PHE A 143 15.46 0.74 9.23
C PHE A 143 16.26 1.57 10.26
N PRO A 144 16.72 0.96 11.39
CA PRO A 144 16.77 -0.47 11.64
C PRO A 144 15.83 -0.92 12.77
N ALA A 145 14.57 -1.20 12.44
CA ALA A 145 13.60 -1.76 13.40
C ALA A 145 13.35 -3.27 13.20
N LEU A 146 14.12 -3.95 12.35
CA LEU A 146 13.80 -5.29 11.85
C LEU A 146 14.63 -6.43 12.49
N VAL A 147 15.12 -6.25 13.73
CA VAL A 147 15.89 -7.30 14.42
C VAL A 147 15.08 -8.05 15.50
N HIS A 148 13.90 -7.56 15.93
CA HIS A 148 13.19 -8.15 17.08
C HIS A 148 11.66 -8.17 16.98
N ILE A 149 11.09 -8.60 15.84
CA ILE A 149 9.71 -9.10 15.78
C ILE A 149 9.72 -10.48 15.15
#